data_AF-A0A7S0WGL5-F1
#
_entry.id   AF-A0A7S0WGL5-F1
#
_cell.length_a   1.000
_cell.length_b   1.000
_cell.length_c   1.000
_cell.angle_alpha   90.00
_cell.angle_beta   90.00
_cell.angle_gamma   90.00
#
_symmetry.space_group_name_H-M   'P 1'
#
loop_
_entity.id
_entity.type
_entity.pdbx_description
1 polymer ?
#
loop_
_entity_poly.entity_id
_entity_poly.type
_entity_poly.pdbx_seq_one_letter_code
_entity_poly.pdbx_strand_id
1 'polypeptide(L)'
;DNVERHGLKLFAAGVRKKHPVVMVPGIVTTGLELWQGEECAKKYFRQRMWGTMTMVHNMLLNTRCWLRHMALNATTGLDPEGIKLRSAQGFEAADFVLGGYWVWSKLIENLADVGYGPRP
;
A
#
# COMPACT_ATOMS: atom_id res chain seq x y z
N ASP A 1 -24.14 -12.95 10.28
CA ASP A 1 -24.21 -11.89 11.32
C ASP A 1 -23.92 -10.53 10.71
N ASN A 2 -24.97 -9.72 10.57
CA ASN A 2 -24.90 -8.39 9.97
C ASN A 2 -24.51 -7.36 11.05
N VAL A 3 -23.23 -7.36 11.44
CA VAL A 3 -22.73 -6.41 12.45
C VAL A 3 -22.58 -5.04 11.78
N GLU A 4 -23.47 -4.12 12.14
CA GLU A 4 -23.41 -2.72 11.72
C GLU A 4 -22.05 -2.10 12.08
N ARG A 5 -21.38 -1.49 11.09
CA ARG A 5 -20.05 -0.88 11.21
C ARG A 5 -20.05 0.26 12.24
N HIS A 6 -18.96 0.40 13.00
CA HIS A 6 -18.86 1.38 14.07
C HIS A 6 -19.04 2.84 13.60
N GLY A 7 -18.57 3.18 12.40
CA GLY A 7 -18.67 4.50 11.79
C GLY A 7 -20.13 4.93 11.60
N LEU A 8 -20.99 4.02 11.15
CA LEU A 8 -22.43 4.27 11.03
C LEU A 8 -23.08 4.53 12.39
N LYS A 9 -22.71 3.77 13.43
CA LYS A 9 -23.19 3.99 14.81
C LYS A 9 -22.78 5.36 15.34
N LEU A 10 -21.52 5.75 15.11
CA LEU A 10 -21.00 7.06 15.49
C LEU A 10 -21.71 8.18 14.73
N PHE A 11 -21.96 8.00 13.43
CA PHE A 11 -22.71 8.96 12.62
C PHE A 11 -24.15 9.14 13.15
N ALA A 12 -24.84 8.05 13.48
CA ALA A 12 -26.19 8.08 14.07
C ALA A 12 -26.20 8.78 15.44
N ALA A 13 -25.13 8.64 16.23
CA ALA A 13 -24.91 9.38 17.48
C ALA A 13 -24.53 10.86 17.29
N GLY A 14 -24.51 11.38 16.06
CA GLY A 14 -24.22 12.78 15.75
C GLY A 14 -22.73 13.11 15.60
N VAL A 15 -21.83 12.12 15.62
CA VAL A 15 -20.38 12.33 15.41
C VAL A 15 -20.12 12.71 13.95
N ARG A 16 -19.26 13.70 13.76
CA ARG A 16 -18.81 14.19 12.45
C ARG A 16 -17.30 14.44 12.50
N LYS A 17 -16.65 14.52 11.33
CA LYS A 17 -15.25 14.94 11.21
C LYS A 17 -14.99 16.25 11.96
N LYS A 18 -13.89 16.31 12.71
CA LYS A 18 -13.50 17.48 13.49
C LYS A 18 -12.07 17.94 13.18
N HIS A 19 -11.12 17.03 13.30
CA HIS A 19 -9.70 17.30 13.07
C HIS A 19 -9.17 16.45 11.91
N PRO A 20 -8.20 16.94 11.12
CA PRO A 20 -7.52 16.12 10.11
C PRO A 20 -6.93 14.85 10.72
N VAL A 21 -6.98 13.76 9.97
CA VAL A 21 -6.37 12.48 10.35
C VAL A 21 -5.19 12.23 9.43
N VAL A 22 -4.04 11.88 10.01
CA VAL A 22 -2.85 11.43 9.28
C VAL A 22 -2.66 9.96 9.57
N MET A 23 -2.60 9.14 8.52
CA MET A 23 -2.34 7.71 8.62
C MET A 23 -0.87 7.45 8.28
N VAL A 24 -0.16 6.82 9.21
CA VAL A 24 1.24 6.43 9.05
C VAL A 24 1.31 4.90 9.09
N PRO A 25 1.39 4.23 7.93
CA PRO A 25 1.49 2.78 7.88
C PRO A 25 2.82 2.29 8.46
N GLY A 26 2.79 1.09 9.05
CA GLY A 26 3.96 0.43 9.62
C GLY A 26 4.79 -0.35 8.61
N ILE A 27 5.78 -1.11 9.10
CA ILE A 27 6.63 -1.97 8.28
C ILE A 27 5.79 -2.93 7.41
N VAL A 28 6.26 -3.22 6.20
CA VAL A 28 5.62 -4.10 5.19
C VAL A 28 4.22 -3.74 4.69
N THR A 29 3.55 -2.75 5.27
CA THR A 29 2.13 -2.47 5.02
C THR A 29 1.84 -1.45 3.92
N THR A 30 2.87 -0.93 3.24
CA THR A 30 2.72 -0.02 2.11
C THR A 30 3.20 -0.69 0.83
N GLY A 31 2.41 -0.62 -0.23
CA GLY A 31 2.83 -1.10 -1.55
C GLY A 31 4.08 -0.37 -2.05
N LEU A 32 4.97 -1.07 -2.73
CA LEU A 32 6.15 -0.50 -3.39
C LEU A 32 5.98 -0.60 -4.90
N GLU A 33 6.11 0.52 -5.61
CA GLU A 33 5.97 0.64 -7.06
C GLU A 33 7.32 0.87 -7.76
N LEU A 34 7.46 0.30 -8.96
CA LEU A 34 8.66 0.40 -9.77
C LEU A 34 8.71 1.71 -10.57
N TRP A 35 9.80 2.46 -10.42
CA TRP A 35 10.09 3.70 -11.16
C TRP A 35 11.32 3.60 -12.07
N GLN A 36 12.17 2.61 -11.84
CA GLN A 36 13.32 2.29 -12.68
C GLN A 36 13.71 0.85 -12.40
N GLY A 37 14.05 0.08 -13.42
CA GLY A 37 14.45 -1.31 -13.25
C GLY A 37 15.26 -1.83 -14.42
N GLU A 38 15.92 -2.95 -14.19
CA GLU A 38 16.67 -3.70 -15.20
C GLU A 38 15.70 -4.29 -16.26
N GLU A 39 16.26 -4.82 -17.36
CA GLU A 39 15.48 -5.31 -18.51
C GLU A 39 14.38 -6.32 -18.11
N CYS A 40 14.69 -7.19 -17.15
CA CYS A 40 13.75 -8.20 -16.66
C CYS A 40 12.51 -7.61 -15.97
N ALA A 41 12.58 -6.37 -15.48
CA ALA A 41 11.50 -5.70 -14.77
C ALA A 41 10.90 -4.50 -15.50
N LYS A 42 11.46 -4.06 -16.64
CA LYS A 42 10.99 -2.87 -17.38
C LYS A 42 9.48 -2.88 -17.66
N LYS A 43 8.92 -4.05 -18.01
CA LYS A 43 7.47 -4.21 -18.27
C LYS A 43 6.57 -3.96 -17.06
N TYR A 44 7.14 -3.93 -15.85
CA TYR A 44 6.44 -3.66 -14.59
C TYR A 44 6.58 -2.20 -14.14
N PHE A 45 7.02 -1.28 -15.01
CA PHE A 45 7.06 0.15 -14.69
C PHE A 45 5.69 0.63 -14.18
N ARG A 46 5.70 1.37 -13.06
CA ARG A 46 4.54 1.85 -12.31
C ARG A 46 3.61 0.75 -11.76
N GLN A 47 4.01 -0.52 -11.84
CA GLN A 47 3.32 -1.61 -11.16
C GLN A 47 3.90 -1.83 -9.77
N ARG A 48 3.07 -2.36 -8.87
CA ARG A 48 3.49 -2.67 -7.50
C ARG A 48 4.29 -3.98 -7.47
N MET A 49 5.55 -3.87 -7.09
CA MET A 49 6.49 -4.98 -6.87
C MET A 49 6.40 -5.54 -5.45
N TRP A 50 5.59 -4.92 -4.58
CA TRP A 50 5.23 -5.41 -3.25
C TRP A 50 3.73 -5.22 -2.99
N GLY A 51 3.10 -6.24 -2.39
CA GLY A 51 1.73 -6.16 -1.87
C GLY A 51 0.59 -6.47 -2.85
N THR A 52 0.88 -6.94 -4.06
CA THR A 52 -0.13 -7.28 -5.10
C THR A 52 0.10 -8.66 -5.72
N MET A 53 -0.85 -9.15 -6.52
CA MET A 53 -0.66 -10.37 -7.30
C MET A 53 0.48 -10.27 -8.31
N THR A 54 0.80 -9.06 -8.80
CA THR A 54 1.99 -8.81 -9.62
C THR A 54 3.27 -9.18 -8.88
N MET A 55 3.37 -8.87 -7.58
CA MET A 55 4.49 -9.30 -6.73
C MET A 55 4.57 -10.82 -6.68
N VAL A 56 3.46 -11.51 -6.35
CA VAL A 56 3.43 -12.98 -6.24
C VAL A 56 3.89 -13.62 -7.54
N HIS A 57 3.35 -13.15 -8.66
CA HIS A 57 3.73 -13.62 -10.00
C HIS A 57 5.24 -13.41 -10.28
N ASN A 58 5.79 -12.23 -9.97
CA ASN A 58 7.21 -11.95 -10.15
C ASN A 58 8.11 -12.76 -9.22
N MET A 59 7.70 -12.96 -7.96
CA MET A 59 8.44 -13.74 -6.98
C MET A 59 8.53 -15.21 -7.41
N LEU A 60 7.46 -15.76 -8.00
CA LEU A 60 7.42 -17.15 -8.45
C LEU A 60 8.09 -17.36 -9.81
N LEU A 61 7.78 -16.53 -10.82
CA LEU A 61 8.26 -16.76 -12.19
C LEU A 61 9.60 -16.07 -12.49
N ASN A 62 9.93 -15.00 -11.76
CA ASN A 62 11.13 -14.19 -11.98
C ASN A 62 11.88 -13.93 -10.66
N THR A 63 12.03 -14.96 -9.81
CA THR A 63 12.53 -14.82 -8.42
C THR A 63 13.82 -14.02 -8.32
N ARG A 64 14.81 -14.28 -9.17
CA ARG A 64 16.09 -13.54 -9.15
C ARG A 64 15.91 -12.07 -9.50
N CYS A 65 15.09 -11.77 -10.51
CA CYS A 65 14.79 -10.40 -10.89
C CYS A 65 14.09 -9.67 -9.74
N TRP A 66 13.09 -10.29 -9.13
CA TRP A 66 12.37 -9.70 -7.99
C TRP A 66 13.30 -9.46 -6.79
N LEU A 67 14.11 -10.44 -6.39
CA LEU A 67 15.08 -10.29 -5.30
C LEU A 67 16.07 -9.15 -5.58
N ARG A 68 16.57 -9.05 -6.81
CA ARG A 68 17.49 -7.98 -7.24
C ARG A 68 16.84 -6.60 -7.08
N HIS A 69 15.56 -6.46 -7.43
CA HIS A 69 14.83 -5.20 -7.37
C HIS A 69 14.38 -4.82 -5.95
N MET A 70 14.17 -5.80 -5.07
CA MET A 70 13.79 -5.58 -3.67
C MET A 70 14.98 -5.43 -2.72
N ALA A 71 16.18 -5.80 -3.17
CA ALA A 71 17.40 -5.67 -2.38
C ALA A 71 17.78 -4.20 -2.17
N LEU A 72 18.50 -3.94 -1.08
CA LEU A 72 19.17 -2.66 -0.84
C LEU A 72 20.65 -2.79 -1.17
N ASN A 73 21.26 -1.69 -1.58
CA ASN A 73 22.71 -1.57 -1.65
C ASN A 73 23.28 -1.69 -0.23
N ALA A 74 24.17 -2.66 -0.01
CA ALA A 74 24.71 -2.97 1.32
C ALA A 74 25.57 -1.83 1.93
N THR A 75 26.11 -0.94 1.11
CA THR A 75 26.95 0.17 1.56
C THR A 75 26.12 1.43 1.83
N THR A 76 25.17 1.76 0.95
CA THR A 76 24.41 3.01 1.05
C THR A 76 23.06 2.86 1.75
N GLY A 77 22.52 1.63 1.82
CA GLY A 77 21.17 1.35 2.31
C GLY A 77 20.04 1.83 1.38
N LEU A 78 20.37 2.34 0.20
CA LEU A 78 19.42 2.82 -0.80
C LEU A 78 19.12 1.74 -1.85
N ASP A 79 18.24 2.06 -2.79
CA ASP A 79 18.03 1.23 -3.97
C ASP A 79 19.37 0.99 -4.71
N PRO A 80 19.61 -0.21 -5.27
CA PRO A 80 20.73 -0.48 -6.14
C PRO A 80 20.74 0.45 -7.37
N GLU A 81 21.93 0.70 -7.92
CA GLU A 81 22.06 1.50 -9.13
C GLU A 81 21.21 0.91 -10.29
N GLY A 82 20.53 1.78 -11.03
CA GLY A 82 19.63 1.38 -12.12
C GLY A 82 18.26 0.87 -11.66
N ILE A 83 18.00 0.81 -10.35
CA ILE A 83 16.73 0.37 -9.77
C ILE A 83 16.16 1.50 -8.91
N LYS A 84 14.83 1.67 -8.96
CA LYS A 84 14.12 2.67 -8.16
C LYS A 84 12.76 2.14 -7.75
N LEU A 85 12.57 1.86 -6.47
CA LEU A 85 11.28 1.51 -5.88
C LEU A 85 10.80 2.65 -5.00
N ARG A 86 9.53 3.05 -5.11
CA ARG A 86 8.95 4.09 -4.24
C ARG A 86 7.69 3.58 -3.58
N SER A 87 7.34 4.18 -2.46
CA SER A 87 6.04 3.94 -1.86
C SER A 87 4.94 4.31 -2.86
N ALA A 88 4.01 3.39 -3.08
CA ALA A 88 2.76 3.71 -3.74
C ALA A 88 2.07 4.85 -2.99
N GLN A 89 1.28 5.64 -3.72
CA GLN A 89 0.65 6.85 -3.21
C GLN A 89 -0.84 6.63 -2.92
N GLY A 90 -1.39 7.44 -2.03
CA GLY A 90 -2.82 7.45 -1.70
C GLY A 90 -3.27 6.30 -0.79
N PHE A 91 -4.58 6.23 -0.54
CA PHE A 91 -5.15 5.22 0.36
C PHE A 91 -5.00 3.80 -0.16
N GLU A 92 -5.04 3.61 -1.47
CA GLU A 92 -4.83 2.30 -2.10
C GLU A 92 -3.44 1.72 -1.82
N ALA A 93 -2.48 2.53 -1.36
CA ALA A 93 -1.16 2.05 -0.99
C ALA A 93 -1.15 1.33 0.36
N ALA A 94 -2.14 1.56 1.21
CA ALA A 94 -2.21 1.11 2.60
C ALA A 94 -3.56 0.47 2.98
N ASP A 95 -4.53 0.38 2.09
CA ASP A 95 -5.85 -0.18 2.37
C ASP A 95 -5.79 -1.71 2.59
N PHE A 96 -5.23 -2.41 1.61
CA PHE A 96 -5.11 -3.85 1.54
C PHE A 96 -3.71 -4.25 1.04
N VAL A 97 -3.20 -5.32 1.62
CA VAL A 97 -2.05 -6.04 1.10
C VAL A 97 -2.53 -7.47 0.79
N LEU A 98 -2.09 -8.06 -0.32
CA LEU A 98 -2.23 -9.48 -0.68
C LEU A 98 -3.40 -10.26 -0.04
N GLY A 99 -4.41 -10.61 -0.83
CA GLY A 99 -5.37 -11.66 -0.46
C GLY A 99 -6.24 -11.36 0.76
N GLY A 100 -6.59 -10.08 0.98
CA GLY A 100 -7.54 -9.70 2.02
C GLY A 100 -6.90 -9.36 3.37
N TYR A 101 -5.59 -9.10 3.46
CA TYR A 101 -5.02 -8.48 4.66
C TYR A 101 -5.45 -7.01 4.70
N TRP A 102 -6.49 -6.72 5.48
CA TRP A 102 -6.99 -5.37 5.72
C TRP A 102 -6.05 -4.66 6.69
N VAL A 103 -5.15 -3.81 6.19
CA VAL A 103 -4.28 -3.04 7.09
C VAL A 103 -5.08 -1.88 7.67
N TRP A 104 -5.61 -1.03 6.80
CA TRP A 104 -6.31 0.20 7.18
C TRP A 104 -7.71 0.32 6.59
N SER A 105 -8.12 -0.57 5.68
CA SER A 105 -9.40 -0.45 4.96
C SER A 105 -10.61 -0.32 5.89
N LYS A 106 -10.66 -1.08 6.98
CA LYS A 106 -11.73 -0.95 7.99
C LYS A 106 -11.70 0.39 8.70
N LEU A 107 -10.54 0.93 9.05
CA LEU A 107 -10.48 2.25 9.66
C LEU A 107 -10.93 3.33 8.66
N ILE A 108 -10.45 3.26 7.42
CA ILE A 108 -10.81 4.18 6.33
C ILE A 108 -12.32 4.18 6.09
N GLU A 109 -12.92 2.99 6.00
CA GLU A 109 -14.37 2.78 5.88
C GLU A 109 -15.16 3.45 7.02
N ASN A 110 -14.73 3.28 8.28
CA ASN A 110 -15.41 3.88 9.43
C ASN A 110 -15.22 5.41 9.50
N LEU A 111 -14.07 5.92 9.08
CA LEU A 111 -13.81 7.36 9.00
C LEU A 111 -14.66 8.02 7.90
N ALA A 112 -14.83 7.34 6.76
CA ALA A 112 -15.69 7.82 5.69
C ALA A 112 -17.14 7.99 6.16
N ASP A 113 -17.66 7.06 6.97
CA ASP A 113 -19.03 7.14 7.51
C ASP A 113 -19.29 8.41 8.34
N VAL A 114 -18.27 8.95 9.02
CA VAL A 114 -18.38 10.19 9.81
C VAL A 114 -17.95 11.44 9.02
N GLY A 115 -17.75 11.32 7.71
CA GLY A 115 -17.56 12.42 6.77
C GLY A 115 -16.11 12.77 6.42
N TYR A 116 -15.13 11.93 6.77
CA TYR A 116 -13.76 12.05 6.27
C TYR A 116 -13.65 11.61 4.80
N GLY A 117 -12.62 12.10 4.11
CA GLY A 117 -12.31 11.74 2.73
C GLY A 117 -10.84 12.03 2.40
N PRO A 118 -10.39 11.67 1.19
CA PRO A 118 -9.05 12.00 0.73
C PRO A 118 -8.84 13.52 0.68
N ARG A 119 -7.58 13.94 0.75
CA ARG A 119 -7.22 15.34 0.53
C ARG A 119 -7.55 15.70 -0.94
N PRO A 120 -8.23 16.83 -1.21
CA PRO A 120 -8.47 17.31 -2.57
C PRO A 120 -7.16 17.66 -3.28
#